data_AF-A0A356M3A6-F1
#
_entry.id   AF-A0A356M3A6-F1
#
_cell.length_a   1.000
_cell.length_b   1.000
_cell.length_c   1.000
_cell.angle_alpha   90.00
_cell.angle_beta   90.00
_cell.angle_gamma   90.00
#
_symmetry.space_group_name_H-M   'P 1'
#
loop_
_entity.id
_entity.type
_entity.pdbx_description
1 polymer ?
#
loop_
_entity_poly.entity_id
_entity_poly.type
_entity_poly.pdbx_seq_one_letter_code
_entity_poly.pdbx_strand_id
1 'polypeptide(L)' 'NILNAGFDQIFNLISPITMESGDIIDTLVYRLAFVDAQFSLATASGLFKSAISCILIILSYQLAYRFTGYKVL' A
#
# COMPACT_ATOMS: atom_id res chain seq x y z
N ASN A 1 -2.32 -8.45 -2.37
CA ASN A 1 -1.34 -7.35 -2.33
C ASN A 1 -0.59 -7.44 -1.00
N ILE A 2 0.73 -7.47 -1.02
CA ILE A 2 1.54 -7.66 0.21
C ILE A 2 1.56 -6.39 1.09
N LEU A 3 1.30 -5.23 0.49
CA LEU A 3 1.14 -3.95 1.16
C LEU A 3 -0.33 -3.62 1.48
N ASN A 4 -1.19 -4.63 1.66
CA ASN A 4 -2.54 -4.39 2.20
C ASN A 4 -2.44 -4.25 3.72
N ALA A 5 -2.78 -3.07 4.24
CA ALA A 5 -2.70 -2.75 5.66
C ALA A 5 -4.03 -2.92 6.41
N GLY A 6 -4.99 -3.65 5.85
CA GLY A 6 -6.32 -3.83 6.45
C GLY A 6 -7.25 -2.65 6.16
N PHE A 7 -7.31 -2.23 4.89
CA PHE A 7 -8.15 -1.10 4.43
C PHE A 7 -9.57 -1.15 5.02
N ASP A 8 -10.24 -2.29 4.92
CA ASP A 8 -11.64 -2.42 5.36
C ASP A 8 -11.81 -2.14 6.86
N GLN A 9 -10.86 -2.60 7.68
CA GLN A 9 -10.89 -2.36 9.12
C GLN A 9 -10.61 -0.89 9.44
N ILE A 10 -9.56 -0.33 8.84
CA ILE A 10 -9.14 1.05 9.10
C ILE A 10 -10.22 2.02 8.62
N PHE A 11 -10.76 1.80 7.43
CA PHE A 11 -11.81 2.64 6.85
C PHE A 11 -13.06 2.71 7.72
N ASN A 12 -13.47 1.58 8.33
CA ASN A 12 -14.63 1.56 9.23
C ASN A 12 -14.37 2.20 10.61
N LEU A 13 -13.11 2.26 11.05
CA LEU A 13 -12.72 2.79 12.36
C LEU A 13 -12.19 4.24 12.29
N ILE A 14 -12.05 4.80 11.09
CA ILE A 14 -11.53 6.14 10.90
C ILE A 14 -12.58 7.18 11.28
N SER A 15 -12.18 8.14 12.11
CA SER A 15 -12.99 9.26 12.58
C SER A 15 -12.10 10.50 12.66
N PRO A 16 -12.64 11.73 12.73
CA PRO A 16 -11.82 12.94 12.80
C PRO A 16 -10.75 12.93 13.91
N ILE A 17 -10.99 12.18 15.01
CA ILE A 17 -10.07 12.05 16.15
C ILE A 17 -8.95 11.02 15.85
N THR A 18 -9.24 9.98 15.07
CA THR A 18 -8.30 8.89 14.77
C THR A 18 -7.60 9.05 13.42
N MET A 19 -7.92 10.10 12.67
CA MET A 19 -7.32 10.38 11.35
C MET A 19 -5.82 10.65 11.40
N GLU A 20 -5.31 11.28 12.47
CA GLU A 20 -3.87 11.62 12.55
C GLU A 20 -2.98 10.37 12.58
N SER A 21 -3.38 9.36 13.35
CA SER A 21 -2.59 8.13 13.55
C SER A 21 -3.04 6.96 12.66
N GLY A 22 -4.28 7.00 12.16
CA GLY A 22 -4.92 5.88 11.47
C GLY A 22 -5.01 6.02 9.96
N ASP A 23 -4.62 7.15 9.37
CA ASP A 23 -4.71 7.33 7.91
C ASP A 23 -3.59 6.54 7.19
N ILE A 24 -3.99 5.79 6.17
CA ILE A 24 -3.10 5.00 5.33
C ILE A 24 -3.23 5.43 3.87
N ILE A 25 -2.27 5.01 3.04
CA ILE A 25 -2.28 5.36 1.60
C ILE A 25 -3.62 4.94 0.94
N ASP A 26 -4.21 3.82 1.33
CA ASP A 26 -5.47 3.34 0.75
C ASP A 26 -6.68 4.23 1.11
N THR A 27 -6.76 4.74 2.34
CA THR A 27 -7.83 5.65 2.77
C THR A 27 -7.68 7.03 2.15
N LEU A 28 -6.45 7.50 1.95
CA LEU A 28 -6.17 8.73 1.21
C LEU A 28 -6.53 8.61 -0.27
N VAL A 29 -6.15 7.51 -0.94
CA VAL A 29 -6.52 7.24 -2.34
C VAL A 29 -8.04 7.16 -2.49
N TYR A 30 -8.73 6.49 -1.56
CA TYR A 30 -10.18 6.42 -1.54
C TYR A 30 -10.81 7.82 -1.46
N ARG A 31 -10.30 8.67 -0.56
CA ARG A 31 -10.76 10.05 -0.41
C ARG A 31 -10.55 10.86 -1.69
N LEU A 32 -9.35 10.84 -2.26
CA LEU A 32 -9.05 11.54 -3.50
C LEU A 32 -9.91 11.07 -4.68
N ALA A 33 -10.17 9.76 -4.77
CA ALA A 33 -10.95 9.19 -5.87
C ALA A 33 -12.45 9.46 -5.76
N PHE A 34 -13.03 9.24 -4.58
CA PHE A 34 -14.49 9.18 -4.38
C PHE A 34 -15.07 10.41 -3.69
N VAL A 35 -14.28 11.15 -2.89
CA VAL A 35 -14.72 12.38 -2.24
C VAL A 35 -14.36 13.58 -3.11
N ASP A 36 -13.10 13.68 -3.54
CA ASP A 36 -12.60 14.85 -4.28
C ASP A 36 -12.66 14.67 -5.81
N ALA A 37 -13.04 13.48 -6.30
CA ALA A 37 -13.10 13.11 -7.73
C ALA A 37 -11.78 13.33 -8.50
N GLN A 38 -10.64 13.33 -7.80
CA GLN A 38 -9.30 13.51 -8.36
C GLN A 38 -8.70 12.16 -8.79
N PHE A 39 -9.30 11.55 -9.81
CA PHE A 39 -8.91 10.22 -10.29
C PHE A 39 -7.45 10.13 -10.73
N SER A 40 -6.89 11.19 -11.33
CA SER A 40 -5.48 11.21 -11.75
C SER A 40 -4.53 11.01 -10.57
N LEU A 41 -4.72 11.74 -9.48
CA LEU A 41 -3.88 11.64 -8.28
C LEU A 41 -4.12 10.33 -7.52
N ALA A 42 -5.36 9.86 -7.47
CA ALA A 42 -5.70 8.57 -6.88
C ALA A 42 -5.03 7.41 -7.63
N THR A 43 -5.09 7.39 -8.97
CA THR A 43 -4.46 6.37 -9.79
C THR A 43 -2.93 6.45 -9.71
N ALA A 44 -2.34 7.65 -9.73
CA ALA A 44 -0.89 7.84 -9.58
C ALA A 44 -0.38 7.28 -8.24
N SER A 45 -1.12 7.55 -7.15
CA SER A 45 -0.79 7.03 -5.82
C SER A 45 -0.92 5.51 -5.72
N GLY A 46 -1.93 4.92 -6.38
CA GLY A 46 -2.07 3.47 -6.50
C GLY A 46 -0.93 2.82 -7.30
N LEU A 47 -0.50 3.44 -8.41
CA LEU A 47 0.65 3.02 -9.20
C LEU A 47 1.95 3.06 -8.40
N PHE A 48 2.16 4.15 -7.65
CA PHE A 48 3.33 4.29 -6.76
C PHE A 48 3.39 3.17 -5.70
N LYS A 49 2.26 2.87 -5.05
CA LYS A 49 2.16 1.77 -4.10
C LYS A 49 2.50 0.41 -4.74
N SER A 50 2.02 0.17 -5.96
CA SER A 50 2.34 -1.05 -6.71
C SER A 50 3.82 -1.15 -7.07
N ALA A 51 4.44 -0.05 -7.51
CA ALA A 51 5.86 0.01 -7.83
C ALA A 51 6.74 -0.32 -6.61
N ILE A 52 6.43 0.27 -5.44
CA ILE A 52 7.12 -0.07 -4.18
C ILE A 52 6.93 -1.55 -3.84
N SER A 53 5.72 -2.08 -3.98
CA SER A 53 5.44 -3.50 -3.75
C SER A 53 6.32 -4.40 -4.62
N CYS A 54 6.46 -4.05 -5.90
CA CYS A 54 7.30 -4.79 -6.85
C CYS A 54 8.77 -4.76 -6.43
N ILE A 55 9.30 -3.58 -6.08
CA ILE A 55 10.68 -3.41 -5.63
C ILE A 55 10.92 -4.23 -4.36
N LEU A 56 10.04 -4.16 -3.37
CA LEU A 56 10.16 -4.92 -2.12
C LEU A 56 10.17 -6.44 -2.36
N ILE A 57 9.34 -6.94 -3.29
CA ILE A 57 9.32 -8.36 -3.64
C ILE A 57 10.63 -8.77 -4.31
N ILE A 58 11.13 -7.98 -5.27
CA ILE A 58 12.40 -8.26 -5.97
C ILE A 58 13.56 -8.25 -4.97
N LEU A 59 13.62 -7.24 -4.10
CA LEU A 59 14.66 -7.13 -3.07
C LEU A 59 14.57 -8.30 -2.09
N SER A 60 13.38 -8.63 -1.61
CA SER A 60 13.16 -9.79 -0.73
C SER A 60 13.66 -11.08 -1.38
N TYR A 61 13.34 -11.29 -2.66
CA TYR A 61 13.82 -12.45 -3.42
C TYR A 61 15.35 -12.47 -3.57
N GLN A 62 15.97 -11.33 -3.95
CA GLN A 62 17.42 -11.21 -4.10
C GLN A 62 18.16 -11.45 -2.77
N LEU A 63 17.65 -10.87 -1.68
CA LEU A 63 18.21 -11.03 -0.35
C LEU A 63 18.07 -12.48 0.14
N ALA A 64 16.90 -13.09 -0.03
CA ALA A 64 16.70 -14.50 0.29
C ALA A 64 17.66 -15.39 -0.50
N TYR A 65 17.77 -15.19 -1.80
CA TYR A 65 18.70 -15.94 -2.65
C TYR A 65 20.16 -15.78 -2.20
N ARG A 66 20.57 -14.57 -1.84
CA ARG A 66 21.94 -14.24 -1.43
C ARG A 66 22.30 -14.81 -0.05
N PHE A 67 21.38 -14.76 0.92
CA PHE A 67 21.68 -15.06 2.33
C PHE A 67 21.30 -16.47 2.77
N THR A 68 20.22 -17.04 2.25
CA THR A 68 19.76 -18.36 2.69
C THR A 68 20.07 -19.46 1.68
N GLY A 69 20.70 -19.15 0.55
CA GLY A 69 21.04 -20.14 -0.48
C GLY A 69 19.82 -20.84 -1.08
N TYR A 70 18.62 -20.30 -0.85
CA TYR A 70 17.36 -20.85 -1.35
C TYR A 70 17.32 -20.72 -2.87
N LYS A 71 17.82 -21.74 -3.56
CA LYS A 71 17.33 -22.12 -4.88
C LYS A 71 15.95 -22.70 -4.65
N VAL A 72 14.90 -21.99 -5.07
CA VAL A 72 13.58 -22.60 -5.24
C VAL A 72 13.71 -23.58 -6.41
N LEU A 73 14.07 -24.82 -6.07
CA LEU A 73 13.91 -26.03 -6.86
C LEU A 73 12.91 -26.91 -6.10
#